data_AF-A0A5N5QVG3-F1
#
_entry.id   AF-A0A5N5QVG3-F1
#
_cell.length_a   1.000
_cell.length_b   1.000
_cell.length_c   1.000
_cell.angle_alpha   90.00
_cell.angle_beta   90.00
_cell.angle_gamma   90.00
#
_symmetry.space_group_name_H-M   'P 1'
#
loop_
_entity.id
_entity.type
_entity.pdbx_description
1 polymer ?
#
loop_
_entity_poly.entity_id
_entity_poly.type
_entity_poly.pdbx_seq_one_letter_code
_entity_poly.pdbx_strand_id
1 'polypeptide(L)'
;MLFTRAVLSALTLSPFLGAFAWSRADIDLVRRGAVSVASTFSTAQSKMDTLLSQVGTGPISDHSVAGSFISAVSDVSTVLAADMDTFNPGIDILMVDLDGTKLEDEQLGDKVVTVAKDFEKACSLVKDLGSGDLADVMQTIALNTELVGDDLARVLPNIAKLPNVVEGTKNAQDSILAMIDSMLGPELQDD
;
A
#
# COMPACT_ATOMS: atom_id res chain seq x y z
N MET A 1 7.34 11.36 39.34
CA MET A 1 6.28 12.36 39.01
C MET A 1 6.98 13.60 38.47
N LEU A 2 6.74 14.16 37.29
CA LEU A 2 5.74 13.99 36.24
C LEU A 2 6.35 14.64 34.99
N PHE A 3 6.37 13.90 33.88
CA PHE A 3 5.89 14.31 32.56
C PHE A 3 5.76 15.81 32.23
N THR A 4 6.46 16.29 31.20
CA THR A 4 5.94 17.25 30.21
C THR A 4 6.76 17.12 28.92
N ARG A 5 6.36 16.27 27.96
CA ARG A 5 5.56 16.62 26.76
C ARG A 5 6.05 17.89 26.04
N ALA A 6 7.03 17.73 25.16
CA ALA A 6 7.26 18.63 24.03
C ALA A 6 6.23 18.28 22.94
N VAL A 7 5.07 18.93 23.00
CA VAL A 7 3.99 18.83 22.02
C VAL A 7 3.99 20.10 21.18
N LEU A 8 3.93 19.91 19.86
CA LEU A 8 3.56 20.88 18.82
C LEU A 8 4.32 22.20 18.81
N SER A 9 5.22 22.36 17.84
CA SER A 9 5.45 23.63 17.12
C SER A 9 6.30 23.41 15.87
N ALA A 10 5.72 22.78 14.85
CA ALA A 10 6.21 22.87 13.46
C ALA A 10 5.07 23.12 12.45
N LEU A 11 3.95 23.66 12.94
CA LEU A 11 2.88 24.26 12.12
C LEU A 11 3.22 25.73 11.85
N THR A 12 4.36 25.98 11.23
CA THR A 12 4.72 27.31 10.71
C THR A 12 5.49 27.15 9.42
N LEU A 13 4.75 27.05 8.32
CA LEU A 13 5.10 27.47 6.95
C LEU A 13 3.85 27.22 6.08
N SER A 14 2.75 27.93 6.34
CA SER A 14 2.28 29.06 5.52
C SER A 14 1.27 28.64 4.44
N PRO A 15 0.37 29.55 4.03
CA PRO A 15 -0.90 29.25 3.40
C PRO A 15 -0.78 29.26 1.87
N PHE A 16 -1.13 28.15 1.22
CA PHE A 16 -1.60 28.16 -0.16
C PHE A 16 -2.95 27.47 -0.22
N LEU A 17 -3.95 28.14 0.37
CA LEU A 17 -5.34 27.98 -0.04
C LEU A 17 -5.50 28.62 -1.43
N GLY A 18 -6.35 27.98 -2.23
CA GLY A 18 -6.43 28.20 -3.67
C GLY A 18 -6.74 29.62 -4.10
N ALA A 19 -6.39 29.93 -5.36
CA ALA A 19 -7.39 29.97 -6.42
C ALA A 19 -6.75 30.33 -7.78
N PHE A 20 -7.30 29.72 -8.84
CA PHE A 20 -7.29 30.18 -10.24
C PHE A 20 -5.96 30.33 -11.00
N ALA A 21 -5.51 29.20 -11.55
CA ALA A 21 -4.99 29.19 -12.92
C ALA A 21 -5.60 28.00 -13.68
N TRP A 22 -6.90 28.08 -13.97
CA TRP A 22 -7.56 27.24 -14.98
C TRP A 22 -6.96 27.55 -16.35
N SER A 23 -5.88 26.87 -16.74
CA SER A 23 -5.40 26.84 -18.13
C SER A 23 -4.30 25.80 -18.29
N ARG A 24 -4.61 24.72 -19.02
CA ARG A 24 -3.68 23.70 -19.57
C ARG A 24 -2.80 22.88 -18.61
N ALA A 25 -2.58 23.30 -17.37
CA ALA A 25 -1.78 22.56 -16.40
C ALA A 25 -2.47 21.28 -15.88
N ASP A 26 -3.81 21.20 -15.95
CA ASP A 26 -4.54 19.96 -15.62
C ASP A 26 -4.18 18.80 -16.55
N ILE A 27 -3.74 19.07 -17.78
CA ILE A 27 -3.37 17.99 -18.72
C ILE A 27 -1.99 17.41 -18.39
N ASP A 28 -1.08 18.20 -17.78
CA ASP A 28 0.26 17.74 -17.43
C ASP A 28 0.37 17.23 -15.98
N LEU A 29 -0.54 17.59 -15.07
CA LEU A 29 -0.65 16.96 -13.73
C LEU A 29 -1.32 15.58 -13.80
N VAL A 30 -2.29 15.41 -14.71
CA VAL A 30 -2.89 14.10 -15.11
C VAL A 30 -1.83 13.14 -15.69
N ARG A 31 -0.65 13.63 -16.04
CA ARG A 31 0.42 12.82 -16.63
C ARG A 31 1.36 12.18 -15.60
N ARG A 32 1.21 12.46 -14.29
CA ARG A 32 2.09 11.93 -13.23
C ARG A 32 1.41 11.54 -11.91
N GLY A 33 0.15 11.87 -11.69
CA GLY A 33 -0.65 11.37 -10.57
C GLY A 33 -1.53 10.19 -11.02
N ALA A 34 -1.89 9.31 -10.10
CA ALA A 34 -2.81 8.23 -10.40
C ALA A 34 -4.11 8.77 -11.02
N VAL A 35 -4.45 8.29 -12.21
CA VAL A 35 -5.56 8.83 -13.02
C VAL A 35 -6.90 8.24 -12.58
N SER A 36 -6.84 7.13 -11.87
CA SER A 36 -7.97 6.32 -11.45
C SER A 36 -7.50 5.28 -10.43
N VAL A 37 -8.42 4.76 -9.61
CA VAL A 37 -8.13 3.64 -8.70
C VAL A 37 -7.62 2.43 -9.46
N ALA A 38 -8.25 2.09 -10.59
CA ALA A 38 -7.82 0.97 -11.43
C ALA A 38 -6.36 1.10 -11.90
N SER A 39 -5.96 2.29 -12.38
CA SER A 39 -4.59 2.55 -12.82
C SER A 39 -3.57 2.52 -11.67
N THR A 40 -3.95 2.95 -10.46
CA THR A 40 -3.11 2.85 -9.27
C THR A 40 -2.81 1.40 -8.95
N PHE A 41 -3.83 0.55 -8.90
CA PHE A 41 -3.65 -0.87 -8.60
C PHE A 41 -2.85 -1.58 -9.69
N SER A 42 -3.08 -1.28 -10.97
CA SER A 42 -2.27 -1.84 -12.07
C SER A 42 -0.81 -1.40 -12.00
N THR A 43 -0.56 -0.16 -11.61
CA THR A 43 0.81 0.36 -11.42
C THR A 43 1.50 -0.35 -10.25
N ALA A 44 0.80 -0.51 -9.12
CA ALA A 44 1.31 -1.23 -7.97
C ALA A 44 1.62 -2.70 -8.32
N GLN A 45 0.67 -3.39 -8.97
CA GLN A 45 0.84 -4.77 -9.44
C GLN A 45 2.05 -4.90 -10.36
N SER A 46 2.19 -4.03 -11.37
CA SER A 46 3.34 -4.08 -12.29
C SER A 46 4.69 -3.88 -11.58
N LYS A 47 4.76 -3.00 -10.57
CA LYS A 47 5.97 -2.81 -9.75
C LYS A 47 6.24 -4.05 -8.90
N MET A 48 5.20 -4.63 -8.28
CA MET A 48 5.33 -5.85 -7.49
C MET A 48 5.78 -7.04 -8.34
N ASP A 49 5.20 -7.25 -9.52
CA ASP A 49 5.63 -8.27 -10.47
C ASP A 49 7.11 -8.12 -10.82
N THR A 50 7.55 -6.88 -11.06
CA THR A 50 8.95 -6.58 -11.34
C THR A 50 9.85 -6.96 -10.16
N LEU A 51 9.50 -6.55 -8.94
CA LEU A 51 10.28 -6.87 -7.73
C LEU A 51 10.30 -8.38 -7.46
N LEU A 52 9.15 -9.05 -7.53
CA LEU A 52 9.01 -10.49 -7.30
C LEU A 52 9.74 -11.32 -8.37
N SER A 53 9.88 -10.82 -9.59
CA SER A 53 10.65 -11.51 -10.65
C SER A 53 12.17 -11.40 -10.48
N GLN A 54 12.65 -10.41 -9.73
CA GLN A 54 14.08 -10.21 -9.47
C GLN A 54 14.61 -11.16 -8.39
N VAL A 55 13.72 -11.66 -7.54
CA VAL A 55 14.01 -12.62 -6.49
C VAL A 55 13.58 -14.01 -6.94
N GLY A 56 14.32 -15.04 -6.51
CA GLY A 56 13.93 -16.42 -6.80
C GLY A 56 12.59 -16.79 -6.17
N THR A 57 12.08 -17.99 -6.45
CA THR A 57 10.83 -18.48 -5.85
C THR A 57 10.98 -18.96 -4.40
N GLY A 58 12.18 -18.86 -3.83
CA GLY A 58 12.50 -19.34 -2.49
C GLY A 58 12.87 -18.20 -1.53
N PRO A 59 12.97 -18.49 -0.22
CA PRO A 59 13.31 -17.49 0.79
C PRO A 59 14.64 -16.78 0.48
N ILE A 60 14.69 -15.48 0.75
CA ILE A 60 15.90 -14.67 0.64
C ILE A 60 16.75 -14.92 1.88
N SER A 61 17.97 -15.42 1.68
CA SER A 61 18.90 -15.77 2.75
C SER A 61 19.93 -14.69 3.08
N ASP A 62 20.04 -13.66 2.25
CA ASP A 62 20.96 -12.53 2.46
C ASP A 62 20.22 -11.33 3.07
N HIS A 63 20.66 -10.86 4.24
CA HIS A 63 20.03 -9.75 4.95
C HIS A 63 20.06 -8.43 4.18
N SER A 64 21.13 -8.14 3.43
CA SER A 64 21.25 -6.89 2.68
C SER A 64 20.29 -6.88 1.48
N VAL A 65 20.18 -8.02 0.80
CA VAL A 65 19.22 -8.21 -0.30
C VAL A 65 17.79 -8.15 0.23
N ALA A 66 17.50 -8.82 1.34
CA ALA A 66 16.18 -8.80 1.96
C ALA A 66 15.77 -7.40 2.41
N GLY A 67 16.67 -6.65 3.06
CA GLY A 67 16.42 -5.27 3.48
C GLY A 67 16.13 -4.35 2.30
N SER A 68 16.92 -4.45 1.23
CA SER A 68 16.71 -3.64 0.01
C SER A 68 15.40 -4.01 -0.69
N PHE A 69 15.10 -5.31 -0.78
CA PHE A 69 13.88 -5.82 -1.40
C PHE A 69 12.63 -5.38 -0.63
N ILE A 70 12.57 -5.62 0.68
CA ILE A 70 11.39 -5.29 1.48
C ILE A 70 11.19 -3.78 1.61
N SER A 71 12.26 -2.99 1.60
CA SER A 71 12.17 -1.52 1.53
C SER A 71 11.53 -1.07 0.23
N ALA A 72 11.93 -1.64 -0.92
CA ALA A 72 11.32 -1.32 -2.21
C ALA A 72 9.83 -1.74 -2.27
N VAL A 73 9.47 -2.85 -1.62
CA VAL A 73 8.06 -3.28 -1.48
C VAL A 73 7.28 -2.29 -0.60
N SER A 74 7.89 -1.79 0.48
CA SER A 74 7.30 -0.75 1.34
C SER A 74 7.09 0.57 0.60
N ASP A 75 8.01 0.95 -0.29
CA ASP A 75 7.82 2.13 -1.15
C ASP A 75 6.59 1.96 -2.06
N VAL A 76 6.35 0.76 -2.59
CA VAL A 76 5.16 0.48 -3.40
C VAL A 76 3.88 0.59 -2.58
N SER A 77 3.85 0.00 -1.37
CA SER A 77 2.67 0.07 -0.50
C SER A 77 2.38 1.50 -0.04
N THR A 78 3.43 2.27 0.26
CA THR A 78 3.31 3.68 0.68
C THR A 78 2.77 4.56 -0.44
N VAL A 79 3.28 4.38 -1.67
CA VAL A 79 2.76 5.12 -2.84
C VAL A 79 1.32 4.72 -3.12
N LEU A 80 0.97 3.43 -3.06
CA LEU A 80 -0.41 2.97 -3.26
C LEU A 80 -1.36 3.59 -2.23
N ALA A 81 -1.01 3.58 -0.95
CA ALA A 81 -1.81 4.19 0.11
C ALA A 81 -1.97 5.71 -0.10
N ALA A 82 -0.86 6.40 -0.39
CA ALA A 82 -0.89 7.84 -0.66
C ALA A 82 -1.76 8.20 -1.88
N ASP A 83 -1.66 7.43 -2.97
CA ASP A 83 -2.46 7.65 -4.17
C ASP A 83 -3.95 7.39 -3.90
N MET A 84 -4.28 6.34 -3.14
CA MET A 84 -5.66 5.98 -2.77
C MET A 84 -6.35 7.07 -1.95
N ASP A 85 -5.63 7.69 -1.00
CA ASP A 85 -6.15 8.78 -0.19
C ASP A 85 -6.61 9.99 -1.05
N THR A 86 -5.94 10.24 -2.18
CA THR A 86 -6.25 11.39 -3.05
C THR A 86 -7.60 11.30 -3.77
N PHE A 87 -8.16 10.10 -3.95
CA PHE A 87 -9.39 9.93 -4.71
C PHE A 87 -10.61 10.35 -3.91
N ASN A 88 -11.61 10.87 -4.62
CA ASN A 88 -12.93 11.18 -4.07
C ASN A 88 -13.99 10.27 -4.69
N PRO A 89 -15.04 9.90 -3.93
CA PRO A 89 -16.13 9.09 -4.45
C PRO A 89 -16.88 9.80 -5.59
N GLY A 90 -17.52 9.02 -6.46
CA GLY A 90 -18.38 9.56 -7.53
C GLY A 90 -17.62 10.15 -8.73
N ILE A 91 -16.32 9.87 -8.84
CA ILE A 91 -15.52 10.22 -10.00
C ILE A 91 -15.64 9.09 -11.05
N ASP A 92 -16.16 9.40 -12.24
CA ASP A 92 -16.42 8.39 -13.28
C ASP A 92 -15.15 7.69 -13.80
N ILE A 93 -13.99 8.34 -13.70
CA ILE A 93 -12.72 7.80 -14.20
C ILE A 93 -12.09 6.75 -13.27
N LEU A 94 -12.58 6.55 -12.04
CA LEU A 94 -11.96 5.67 -11.04
C LEU A 94 -11.77 4.22 -11.51
N MET A 95 -12.59 3.76 -12.45
CA MET A 95 -12.58 2.40 -12.98
C MET A 95 -11.74 2.22 -14.26
N VAL A 96 -11.09 3.28 -14.78
CA VAL A 96 -10.36 3.23 -16.05
C VAL A 96 -8.92 2.77 -15.85
N ASP A 97 -8.52 1.65 -16.41
CA ASP A 97 -7.16 1.09 -16.29
C ASP A 97 -6.13 1.87 -17.15
N LEU A 98 -4.84 1.53 -17.02
CA LEU A 98 -3.70 2.15 -17.72
C LEU A 98 -3.81 2.12 -19.25
N ASP A 99 -4.51 1.12 -19.80
CA ASP A 99 -4.76 0.96 -21.23
C ASP A 99 -6.02 1.72 -21.71
N GLY A 100 -6.71 2.41 -20.80
CA GLY A 100 -7.96 3.12 -21.05
C GLY A 100 -9.20 2.22 -20.96
N THR A 101 -9.05 0.93 -20.62
CA THR A 101 -10.16 0.01 -20.46
C THR A 101 -10.92 0.31 -19.17
N LYS A 102 -12.24 0.47 -19.26
CA LYS A 102 -13.08 0.54 -18.06
C LYS A 102 -13.26 -0.85 -17.48
N LEU A 103 -12.89 -1.02 -16.21
CA LEU A 103 -13.06 -2.26 -15.47
C LEU A 103 -14.46 -2.34 -14.85
N GLU A 104 -14.97 -3.56 -14.78
CA GLU A 104 -16.11 -3.90 -13.93
C GLU A 104 -15.68 -4.05 -12.47
N ASP A 105 -16.62 -3.92 -11.53
CA ASP A 105 -16.37 -3.98 -10.08
C ASP A 105 -15.59 -5.25 -9.68
N GLU A 106 -15.96 -6.40 -10.24
CA GLU A 106 -15.32 -7.70 -9.98
C GLU A 106 -13.84 -7.71 -10.42
N GLN A 107 -13.55 -7.12 -11.59
CA GLN A 107 -12.20 -7.08 -12.15
C GLN A 107 -11.27 -6.17 -11.34
N LEU A 108 -11.78 -5.04 -10.87
CA LEU A 108 -11.02 -4.18 -9.97
C LEU A 108 -10.86 -4.85 -8.60
N GLY A 109 -11.89 -5.53 -8.09
CA GLY A 109 -11.80 -6.32 -6.87
C GLY A 109 -10.68 -7.37 -6.93
N ASP A 110 -10.57 -8.10 -8.05
CA ASP A 110 -9.51 -9.08 -8.25
C ASP A 110 -8.11 -8.45 -8.27
N LYS A 111 -7.97 -7.24 -8.83
CA LYS A 111 -6.70 -6.48 -8.79
C LYS A 111 -6.33 -6.08 -7.36
N VAL A 112 -7.28 -5.59 -6.58
CA VAL A 112 -7.07 -5.24 -5.15
C VAL A 112 -6.53 -6.45 -4.39
N VAL A 113 -7.19 -7.61 -4.55
CA VAL A 113 -6.79 -8.85 -3.88
C VAL A 113 -5.42 -9.33 -4.36
N THR A 114 -5.12 -9.20 -5.65
CA THR A 114 -3.83 -9.61 -6.21
C THR A 114 -2.69 -8.80 -5.60
N VAL A 115 -2.81 -7.47 -5.54
CA VAL A 115 -1.79 -6.61 -4.95
C VAL A 115 -1.59 -6.90 -3.46
N ALA A 116 -2.67 -7.13 -2.71
CA ALA A 116 -2.56 -7.52 -1.29
C ALA A 116 -1.80 -8.85 -1.12
N LYS A 117 -2.07 -9.85 -1.97
CA LYS A 117 -1.34 -11.14 -1.97
C LYS A 117 0.11 -10.98 -2.40
N ASP A 118 0.43 -10.04 -3.29
CA ASP A 118 1.81 -9.78 -3.68
C ASP A 118 2.62 -9.19 -2.52
N PHE A 119 2.02 -8.31 -1.71
CA PHE A 119 2.63 -7.82 -0.48
C PHE A 119 2.84 -8.95 0.55
N GLU A 120 1.84 -9.79 0.77
CA GLU A 120 1.94 -10.97 1.63
C GLU A 120 3.10 -11.88 1.17
N LYS A 121 3.14 -12.18 -0.13
CA LYS A 121 4.18 -13.01 -0.73
C LYS A 121 5.56 -12.39 -0.55
N ALA A 122 5.72 -11.09 -0.78
CA ALA A 122 6.99 -10.41 -0.58
C ALA A 122 7.47 -10.50 0.88
N CYS A 123 6.58 -10.29 1.84
CA CYS A 123 6.88 -10.46 3.27
C CYS A 123 7.30 -11.91 3.60
N SER A 124 6.62 -12.89 2.99
CA SER A 124 6.93 -14.30 3.21
C SER A 124 8.33 -14.71 2.75
N LEU A 125 8.91 -13.99 1.77
CA LEU A 125 10.25 -14.27 1.27
C LEU A 125 11.36 -13.82 2.22
N VAL A 126 11.08 -12.90 3.15
CA VAL A 126 12.08 -12.34 4.08
C VAL A 126 11.87 -12.76 5.53
N LYS A 127 10.72 -13.37 5.86
CA LYS A 127 10.35 -13.69 7.24
C LYS A 127 11.36 -14.60 7.97
N ASP A 128 12.01 -15.53 7.28
CA ASP A 128 12.88 -16.52 7.92
C ASP A 128 14.21 -15.92 8.42
N LEU A 129 14.50 -14.65 8.09
CA LEU A 129 15.71 -13.95 8.54
C LEU A 129 15.63 -13.42 9.98
N GLY A 130 14.43 -13.34 10.58
CA GLY A 130 14.27 -12.99 12.00
C GLY A 130 14.95 -11.69 12.43
N SER A 131 14.67 -10.58 11.73
CA SER A 131 15.28 -9.27 12.00
C SER A 131 14.21 -8.23 12.37
N GLY A 132 14.43 -7.50 13.47
CA GLY A 132 13.55 -6.41 13.92
C GLY A 132 13.39 -5.31 12.88
N ASP A 133 14.48 -4.90 12.23
CA ASP A 133 14.42 -3.88 11.17
C ASP A 133 13.53 -4.33 9.99
N LEU A 134 13.58 -5.62 9.61
CA LEU A 134 12.72 -6.16 8.57
C LEU A 134 11.25 -6.23 9.04
N ALA A 135 11.04 -6.57 10.31
CA ALA A 135 9.72 -6.61 10.93
C ALA A 135 9.05 -5.23 10.95
N ASP A 136 9.79 -4.17 11.28
CA ASP A 136 9.29 -2.77 11.27
C ASP A 136 8.84 -2.34 9.87
N VAL A 137 9.62 -2.70 8.83
CA VAL A 137 9.25 -2.43 7.44
C VAL A 137 8.02 -3.25 7.02
N MET A 138 7.94 -4.52 7.42
CA MET A 138 6.76 -5.35 7.19
C MET A 138 5.52 -4.80 7.89
N GLN A 139 5.66 -4.23 9.09
CA GLN A 139 4.56 -3.59 9.81
C GLN A 139 4.05 -2.35 9.06
N THR A 140 4.96 -1.59 8.44
CA THR A 140 4.58 -0.47 7.56
C THR A 140 3.76 -0.96 6.35
N ILE A 141 4.14 -2.07 5.74
CA ILE A 141 3.40 -2.68 4.63
C ILE A 141 2.00 -3.14 5.08
N ALA A 142 1.89 -3.79 6.24
CA ALA A 142 0.61 -4.21 6.80
C ALA A 142 -0.33 -3.03 7.06
N LEU A 143 0.19 -1.96 7.67
CA LEU A 143 -0.56 -0.73 7.93
C LEU A 143 -1.03 -0.06 6.63
N ASN A 144 -0.16 0.06 5.63
CA ASN A 144 -0.54 0.65 4.34
C ASN A 144 -1.62 -0.18 3.63
N THR A 145 -1.59 -1.52 3.79
CA THR A 145 -2.63 -2.41 3.24
C THR A 145 -3.98 -2.17 3.90
N GLU A 146 -4.01 -1.94 5.22
CA GLU A 146 -5.22 -1.55 5.96
C GLU A 146 -5.77 -0.21 5.49
N LEU A 147 -4.91 0.82 5.40
CA LEU A 147 -5.30 2.16 4.94
C LEU A 147 -5.88 2.14 3.53
N VAL A 148 -5.29 1.36 2.62
CA VAL A 148 -5.82 1.17 1.27
C VAL A 148 -7.21 0.53 1.29
N GLY A 149 -7.46 -0.40 2.21
CA GLY A 149 -8.77 -1.01 2.43
C GLY A 149 -9.83 0.02 2.87
N ASP A 150 -9.47 0.88 3.83
CA ASP A 150 -10.33 1.96 4.31
C ASP A 150 -10.63 2.99 3.21
N ASP A 151 -9.61 3.39 2.45
CA ASP A 151 -9.78 4.30 1.32
C ASP A 151 -10.62 3.69 0.20
N LEU A 152 -10.45 2.40 -0.08
CA LEU A 152 -11.30 1.70 -1.03
C LEU A 152 -12.76 1.67 -0.55
N ALA A 153 -13.00 1.44 0.75
CA ALA A 153 -14.34 1.49 1.33
C ALA A 153 -14.98 2.88 1.25
N ARG A 154 -14.16 3.94 1.35
CA ARG A 154 -14.59 5.33 1.21
C ARG A 154 -14.90 5.70 -0.25
N VAL A 155 -14.04 5.33 -1.19
CA VAL A 155 -14.09 5.79 -2.59
C VAL A 155 -14.96 4.89 -3.47
N LEU A 156 -14.88 3.57 -3.30
CA LEU A 156 -15.60 2.56 -4.08
C LEU A 156 -16.27 1.53 -3.14
N PRO A 157 -17.31 1.94 -2.39
CA PRO A 157 -17.92 1.12 -1.34
C PRO A 157 -18.56 -0.19 -1.86
N ASN A 158 -18.91 -0.27 -3.13
CA ASN A 158 -19.43 -1.50 -3.73
C ASN A 158 -18.33 -2.56 -3.88
N ILE A 159 -17.13 -2.14 -4.26
CA ILE A 159 -15.97 -3.01 -4.48
C ILE A 159 -15.42 -3.48 -3.14
N ALA A 160 -15.31 -2.56 -2.18
CA ALA A 160 -14.85 -2.89 -0.82
C ALA A 160 -15.74 -3.90 -0.09
N LYS A 161 -17.00 -4.06 -0.53
CA LYS A 161 -17.95 -5.04 0.04
C LYS A 161 -17.95 -6.38 -0.71
N LEU A 162 -17.22 -6.49 -1.81
CA LEU A 162 -17.13 -7.76 -2.51
C LEU A 162 -16.47 -8.80 -1.59
N PRO A 163 -17.05 -10.01 -1.46
CA PRO A 163 -16.53 -11.02 -0.52
C PRO A 163 -15.06 -11.37 -0.75
N ASN A 164 -14.63 -11.49 -2.02
CA ASN A 164 -13.23 -11.75 -2.36
C ASN A 164 -12.30 -10.63 -1.89
N VAL A 165 -12.72 -9.36 -1.98
CA VAL A 165 -11.94 -8.20 -1.53
C VAL A 165 -11.83 -8.21 -0.02
N VAL A 166 -12.94 -8.32 0.71
CA VAL A 166 -12.95 -8.32 2.18
C VAL A 166 -12.10 -9.46 2.75
N GLU A 167 -12.30 -10.69 2.26
CA GLU A 167 -11.54 -11.83 2.74
C GLU A 167 -10.08 -11.78 2.28
N GLY A 168 -9.84 -11.38 1.03
CA GLY A 168 -8.51 -11.37 0.43
C GLY A 168 -7.56 -10.37 1.09
N THR A 169 -8.00 -9.12 1.29
CA THR A 169 -7.16 -8.07 1.91
C THR A 169 -6.94 -8.35 3.39
N LYS A 170 -7.97 -8.80 4.12
CA LYS A 170 -7.85 -9.18 5.52
C LYS A 170 -6.91 -10.35 5.73
N ASN A 171 -7.05 -11.42 4.94
CA ASN A 171 -6.17 -12.58 5.05
C ASN A 171 -4.71 -12.20 4.77
N ALA A 172 -4.45 -11.35 3.78
CA ALA A 172 -3.10 -10.87 3.49
C ALA A 172 -2.53 -10.06 4.66
N GLN A 173 -3.31 -9.13 5.23
CA GLN A 173 -2.89 -8.34 6.38
C GLN A 173 -2.59 -9.23 7.61
N ASP A 174 -3.54 -10.11 7.97
CA ASP A 174 -3.40 -11.03 9.12
C ASP A 174 -2.19 -11.96 8.92
N SER A 175 -1.95 -12.44 7.70
CA SER A 175 -0.75 -13.22 7.35
C SER A 175 0.55 -12.44 7.59
N ILE A 176 0.62 -11.17 7.15
CA ILE A 176 1.83 -10.35 7.34
C ILE A 176 2.09 -10.11 8.83
N LEU A 177 1.05 -9.79 9.60
CA LEU A 177 1.14 -9.60 11.06
C LEU A 177 1.62 -10.88 11.75
N ALA A 178 1.08 -12.05 11.39
CA ALA A 178 1.53 -13.32 11.94
C ALA A 178 2.99 -13.64 11.57
N MET A 179 3.47 -13.21 10.39
CA MET A 179 4.89 -13.34 10.03
C MET A 179 5.77 -12.46 10.93
N ILE A 180 5.37 -11.21 11.18
CA ILE A 180 6.07 -10.29 12.09
C ILE A 180 6.19 -10.91 13.49
N ASP A 181 5.07 -11.42 14.04
CA ASP A 181 5.07 -12.07 15.35
C ASP A 181 6.04 -13.27 15.40
N SER A 182 6.10 -14.05 14.32
CA SER A 182 7.02 -15.18 14.21
C SER A 182 8.49 -14.77 14.11
N MET A 183 8.78 -13.60 13.54
CA MET A 183 10.13 -13.07 13.37
C MET A 183 10.71 -12.52 14.67
N LEU A 184 9.88 -11.86 15.46
CA LEU A 184 10.27 -11.20 16.70
C LEU A 184 10.37 -12.18 17.88
N GLY A 185 9.80 -13.38 17.74
CA GLY A 185 9.77 -14.39 18.79
C GLY A 185 8.89 -13.98 19.99
N PRO A 186 8.68 -14.88 20.96
CA PRO A 186 7.86 -14.61 22.14
C PRO A 186 8.48 -13.59 23.13
N GLU A 187 9.71 -13.12 22.89
CA GLU A 187 10.49 -12.30 23.85
C GLU A 187 10.16 -10.79 23.81
N LEU A 188 9.18 -10.35 23.00
CA LEU A 188 8.69 -8.96 22.97
C LEU A 188 7.22 -8.81 23.44
N GLN A 189 6.64 -9.82 24.08
CA GLN A 189 5.27 -9.75 24.62
C GLN A 189 5.18 -9.25 26.07
N ASP A 190 6.31 -9.04 26.76
CA ASP A 190 6.37 -8.52 28.13
C ASP A 190 7.45 -7.44 28.25
N ASP A 191 7.06 -6.16 28.12
CA ASP A 191 7.63 -5.02 28.87
C ASP A 191 6.74 -3.76 28.78
#